data_AF-A0A351AWG0-F1
#
_entry.id   AF-A0A351AWG0-F1
#
_cell.length_a   1.000
_cell.length_b   1.000
_cell.length_c   1.000
_cell.angle_alpha   90.00
_cell.angle_beta   90.00
_cell.angle_gamma   90.00
#
_symmetry.space_group_name_H-M   'P 1'
#
loop_
_entity.id
_entity.type
_entity.pdbx_description
1 polymer ?
#
loop_
_entity_poly.entity_id
_entity_poly.type
_entity_poly.pdbx_seq_one_letter_code
_entity_poly.pdbx_strand_id
1 'polypeptide(L)' 'MNNIIAQLDDVHLIYHEPRGETEAVGGISLSVHKGEFVSIVGPSGCGKTSLL' A
#
# COMPACT_ATOMS: atom_id res chain seq x y z
N MET A 1 16.28 19.85 1.03
CA MET A 1 16.54 18.68 0.16
C MET A 1 15.51 17.62 0.51
N ASN A 2 14.72 17.17 -0.47
CA ASN A 2 13.64 16.21 -0.20
C ASN A 2 14.26 14.88 0.24
N ASN A 3 13.85 14.35 1.39
CA ASN A 3 14.49 13.20 2.05
C ASN A 3 13.57 11.97 2.08
N ILE A 4 12.66 11.89 1.10
CA ILE A 4 11.78 10.75 0.88
C ILE A 4 12.60 9.61 0.27
N ILE A 5 12.49 8.41 0.83
CA ILE A 5 13.17 7.19 0.37
C ILE A 5 12.23 6.18 -0.28
N ALA A 6 10.93 6.28 -0.01
CA ALA A 6 9.88 5.52 -0.69
C ALA A 6 8.62 6.37 -0.80
N GLN A 7 7.92 6.28 -1.93
CA GLN A 7 6.70 7.02 -2.18
C GLN A 7 5.70 6.17 -2.97
N LEU A 8 4.44 6.23 -2.54
CA LEU A 8 3.26 5.78 -3.25
C LEU A 8 2.40 7.03 -3.54
N ASP A 9 1.88 7.13 -4.75
CA ASP A 9 1.03 8.22 -5.20
C ASP A 9 -0.18 7.63 -5.91
N ASP A 10 -1.36 7.79 -5.32
CA ASP A 10 -2.65 7.24 -5.76
C ASP A 10 -2.58 5.79 -6.29
N VAL A 11 -1.98 4.89 -5.50
CA VAL A 11 -1.76 3.50 -5.91
C VAL A 11 -3.01 2.65 -5.68
N HIS A 12 -3.42 1.97 -6.75
CA HIS A 12 -4.49 0.97 -6.76
C HIS A 12 -3.91 -0.39 -7.12
N LEU A 13 -4.42 -1.44 -6.47
CA LEU A 13 -4.11 -2.82 -6.79
C LEU A 13 -5.38 -3.66 -6.75
N ILE A 14 -5.69 -4.28 -7.88
CA ILE A 14 -6.83 -5.18 -8.05
C ILE A 14 -6.29 -6.57 -8.43
N TYR A 15 -6.67 -7.59 -7.67
CA TYR A 15 -6.47 -8.98 -8.06
C TYR A 15 -7.67 -9.44 -8.89
N HIS A 16 -7.40 -9.97 -10.08
CA HIS A 16 -8.42 -10.52 -10.96
C HIS A 16 -8.43 -12.04 -10.82
N GLU A 17 -9.50 -12.58 -10.25
CA GLU A 17 -9.71 -14.02 -10.10
C GLU A 17 -10.94 -14.47 -10.89
N PRO A 18 -11.04 -15.75 -11.28
CA PRO A 18 -12.22 -16.26 -11.98
C PRO A 18 -13.55 -16.08 -11.22
N ARG A 19 -13.50 -15.88 -9.90
CA ARG A 19 -14.67 -15.69 -9.04
C ARG A 19 -15.06 -14.22 -8.85
N GLY A 20 -14.26 -13.29 -9.38
CA GLY A 20 -14.48 -11.85 -9.25
C GLY A 20 -13.17 -11.10 -9.03
N GLU A 21 -13.32 -9.78 -8.93
CA GLU A 21 -12.21 -8.87 -8.65
C GLU A 21 -12.16 -8.56 -7.15
N THR A 22 -10.95 -8.46 -6.61
CA THR A 22 -10.72 -7.98 -5.25
C THR A 22 -9.78 -6.79 -5.32
N GLU A 23 -10.30 -5.61 -4.96
CA GLU A 23 -9.48 -4.43 -4.73
C GLU A 23 -8.72 -4.61 -3.41
N ALA A 24 -7.43 -4.95 -3.51
CA ALA A 24 -6.58 -5.20 -2.35
C ALA A 24 -6.08 -3.89 -1.73
N VAL A 25 -5.87 -2.87 -2.56
CA VAL A 25 -5.44 -1.53 -2.18
C VAL A 25 -6.15 -0.54 -3.10
N GLY A 26 -6.80 0.50 -2.54
CA GLY A 26 -7.51 1.52 -3.30
C GLY A 26 -7.02 2.93 -2.96
N GLY A 27 -6.39 3.60 -3.94
CA GLY A 27 -5.99 5.01 -3.87
C GLY A 27 -5.04 5.38 -2.72
N ILE A 28 -4.06 4.52 -2.43
CA ILE A 28 -3.12 4.78 -1.33
C ILE A 28 -2.00 5.73 -1.78
N SER A 29 -1.85 6.81 -1.01
CA SER A 29 -0.70 7.73 -1.11
C SER A 29 0.06 7.73 0.21
N LEU A 30 1.37 7.49 0.16
CA LEU A 30 2.25 7.39 1.32
C LEU A 30 3.66 7.85 0.94
N SER A 31 4.33 8.58 1.83
CA SER A 31 5.74 8.90 1.71
C SER A 31 6.49 8.44 2.96
N VAL A 32 7.61 7.76 2.78
CA VAL A 32 8.51 7.35 3.87
C VAL A 32 9.77 8.18 3.79
N HIS A 33 10.10 8.89 4.87
CA HIS A 33 11.30 9.70 4.97
C HIS A 33 12.48 8.89 5.52
N LYS A 34 13.71 9.29 5.17
CA LYS A 34 14.92 8.65 5.68
C LYS A 34 14.96 8.73 7.21
N GLY A 35 15.10 7.58 7.87
CA GLY A 35 15.14 7.45 9.32
C GLY A 35 13.76 7.28 9.96
N GLU A 36 12.69 7.31 9.17
CA GLU A 36 11.34 7.02 9.64
C GLU A 36 11.12 5.51 9.80
N PHE A 37 10.44 5.13 10.88
CA PHE A 37 9.97 3.76 11.10
C PHE A 37 8.46 3.72 10.90
N VAL A 38 8.01 2.93 9.93
CA VAL A 38 6.59 2.83 9.56
C VAL A 38 6.11 1.39 9.79
N SER A 39 4.90 1.24 10.33
CA SER A 39 4.24 -0.05 10.51
C SER A 39 2.87 -0.04 9.84
N ILE A 40 2.59 -1.06 9.02
CA ILE A 40 1.28 -1.26 8.39
C ILE A 40 0.51 -2.29 9.22
N VAL A 41 -0.61 -1.86 9.83
CA VAL A 41 -1.41 -2.67 10.76
C VAL A 41 -2.86 -2.75 10.32
N GLY A 42 -3.54 -3.84 10.69
CA GLY A 42 -4.94 -4.07 10.36
C GLY A 42 -5.33 -5.56 10.32
N PRO A 43 -6.63 -5.89 10.30
CA PRO A 43 -7.14 -7.27 10.32
C PRO A 43 -6.64 -8.14 9.16
N SER A 44 -6.80 -9.46 9.24
CA SER A 44 -6.51 -10.35 8.11
C SER A 44 -7.33 -9.95 6.87
N GLY A 45 -6.72 -9.99 5.69
CA GLY A 45 -7.37 -9.65 4.42
C GLY A 45 -7.47 -8.15 4.06
N CYS A 46 -7.03 -7.23 4.92
CA CYS A 46 -7.16 -5.78 4.65
C CYS A 46 -6.08 -5.17 3.72
N GLY A 47 -5.35 -5.98 2.94
CA GLY A 47 -4.38 -5.46 1.94
C GLY A 47 -2.95 -5.17 2.40
N LYS A 48 -2.58 -5.46 3.66
CA LYS A 48 -1.22 -5.13 4.19
C LYS A 48 -0.07 -5.76 3.39
N THR A 49 -0.16 -7.07 3.12
CA THR A 49 0.85 -7.81 2.34
C THR A 49 0.83 -7.39 0.87
N SER A 50 -0.30 -6.87 0.40
CA SER A 50 -0.40 -6.33 -0.95
C SER A 50 0.23 -4.94 -1.07
N LEU A 51 0.35 -4.20 0.04
CA LEU A 51 1.00 -2.89 0.12
C LEU A 51 2.52 -2.97 0.34
N LEU A 52 3.04 -4.09 0.86
CA LEU A 52 4.46 -4.34 1.16
C LEU A 52 5.13 -5.19 0.08
#